data_AF-A0A6J7ECV4-F1
#
_entry.id   AF-A0A6J7ECV4-F1
#
_cell.length_a   1.000
_cell.length_b   1.000
_cell.length_c   1.000
_cell.angle_alpha   90.00
_cell.angle_beta   90.00
_cell.angle_gamma   90.00
#
_symmetry.space_group_name_H-M   'P 1'
#
loop_
_entity.id
_entity.type
_entity.pdbx_description
1 polymer ?
#
loop_
_entity_poly.entity_id
_entity_poly.type
_entity_poly.pdbx_seq_one_letter_code
_entity_poly.pdbx_strand_id
1 'polypeptide(L)'
;MPLTEICMFVGIIVLLVGILGHGGSRGLLLAFGLTLVTLATIELTLREHLAGYRSHSLLIAALAAAAVAAPVAALVQPSKIIVLAIAAAVFALVFPAMRALFRRRSGGADWRA
;
A
#
# COMPACT_ATOMS: atom_id res chain seq x y z
N MET A 1 18.50 3.76 0.71
CA MET A 1 18.21 4.26 -0.66
C MET A 1 17.58 5.61 -0.43
N PRO A 2 18.23 6.72 -0.82
CA PRO A 2 17.86 8.06 -0.33
C PRO A 2 16.44 8.46 -0.74
N LEU A 3 15.91 7.93 -1.85
CA LEU A 3 14.58 8.26 -2.34
C LEU A 3 13.48 7.89 -1.33
N THR A 4 13.51 6.66 -0.80
CA THR A 4 12.52 6.20 0.20
C THR A 4 12.56 7.08 1.45
N GLU A 5 13.77 7.39 1.94
CA GLU A 5 14.00 8.17 3.15
C GLU A 5 13.49 9.62 2.98
N ILE A 6 13.80 10.26 1.84
CA ILE A 6 13.37 11.62 1.52
C ILE A 6 11.85 11.65 1.32
N CYS A 7 11.27 10.74 0.53
CA CYS A 7 9.82 10.71 0.30
C CYS A 7 9.04 10.46 1.60
N MET A 8 9.54 9.59 2.48
CA MET A 8 8.93 9.34 3.77
C MET A 8 9.00 10.57 4.67
N PHE A 9 10.17 11.21 4.79
CA PHE A 9 10.34 12.41 5.60
C PHE A 9 9.47 13.58 5.13
N VAL A 10 9.55 13.91 3.83
CA VAL A 10 8.75 14.98 3.22
C VAL A 10 7.26 14.66 3.31
N GLY A 11 6.88 13.40 3.04
CA GLY A 11 5.50 12.94 3.15
C GLY A 11 4.94 13.15 4.55
N ILE A 12 5.66 12.75 5.59
CA ILE A 12 5.25 12.94 7.00
C ILE A 12 5.08 14.42 7.32
N ILE A 13 6.02 15.29 6.92
CA ILE A 13 5.91 16.73 7.16
C ILE A 13 4.67 17.31 6.49
N VAL A 14 4.44 17.02 5.21
CA VAL A 14 3.27 17.52 4.47
C VAL A 14 1.97 17.05 5.13
N LEU A 15 1.94 15.80 5.60
CA LEU A 15 0.79 15.21 6.29
C LEU A 15 0.54 15.91 7.63
N LEU A 16 1.58 16.18 8.43
CA LEU A 16 1.49 16.94 9.69
C LEU A 16 1.00 18.37 9.46
N VAL A 17 1.52 19.06 8.43
CA VAL A 17 1.04 20.41 8.06
C VAL A 17 -0.42 20.36 7.65
N GLY A 18 -0.86 19.34 6.91
CA GLY A 18 -2.28 19.13 6.58
C GLY A 18 -3.16 18.85 7.81
N ILE A 19 -2.68 18.05 8.77
CA ILE A 19 -3.43 17.71 9.99
C ILE A 19 -3.58 18.92 10.92
N LEU A 20 -2.50 19.68 11.12
CA LEU A 20 -2.44 20.80 12.06
C LEU A 20 -2.93 22.12 11.44
N GLY A 21 -2.86 22.24 10.12
CA GLY A 21 -3.25 23.43 9.37
C GLY A 21 -4.76 23.58 9.20
N HIS A 22 -5.19 24.84 9.04
CA HIS A 22 -6.57 25.22 8.79
C HIS A 22 -6.63 26.02 7.48
N GLY A 23 -7.65 25.77 6.63
CA GLY A 23 -7.84 26.48 5.37
C GLY A 23 -8.11 25.58 4.16
N GLY A 24 -8.31 26.20 3.00
CA GLY A 24 -8.77 25.53 1.77
C GLY A 24 -7.79 24.50 1.19
N SER A 25 -6.49 24.61 1.48
CA SER A 25 -5.45 23.68 0.98
C SER A 25 -5.31 22.40 1.82
N ARG A 26 -6.05 22.28 2.93
CA ARG A 26 -5.95 21.16 3.87
C ARG A 26 -6.12 19.80 3.19
N GLY A 27 -7.18 19.65 2.38
CA GLY A 27 -7.46 18.38 1.68
C GLY A 27 -6.33 17.97 0.72
N LEU A 28 -5.76 18.94 0.01
CA LEU A 28 -4.67 18.71 -0.92
C LEU A 28 -3.39 18.25 -0.21
N LEU A 29 -3.04 18.91 0.91
CA LEU A 29 -1.88 18.53 1.73
C LEU A 29 -2.01 17.12 2.29
N LEU A 30 -3.20 16.77 2.80
CA LEU A 30 -3.47 15.42 3.30
C LEU A 30 -3.34 14.37 2.18
N ALA A 31 -3.91 14.64 1.00
CA ALA A 31 -3.83 13.73 -0.14
C ALA A 31 -2.40 13.52 -0.63
N PHE A 32 -1.63 14.60 -0.80
CA PHE A 32 -0.23 14.53 -1.24
C PHE A 32 0.67 13.86 -0.19
N GLY A 33 0.56 14.25 1.07
CA GLY A 33 1.34 13.65 2.16
C GLY A 33 1.09 12.15 2.26
N LEU A 34 -0.19 11.74 2.23
CA LEU A 34 -0.56 10.32 2.26
C LEU A 34 -0.01 9.56 1.06
N THR A 35 -0.06 10.17 -0.13
CA THR A 35 0.47 9.56 -1.36
C THR A 35 1.99 9.33 -1.25
N LEU A 36 2.75 10.32 -0.78
CA LEU A 36 4.20 10.21 -0.63
C LEU A 36 4.60 9.12 0.39
N VAL A 37 3.95 9.09 1.55
CA VAL A 37 4.22 8.07 2.58
C VAL A 37 3.85 6.67 2.09
N THR A 38 2.74 6.56 1.37
CA THR A 38 2.30 5.28 0.80
C THR A 38 3.28 4.78 -0.25
N LEU A 39 3.74 5.65 -1.16
CA LEU A 39 4.73 5.29 -2.17
C LEU A 39 6.06 4.84 -1.56
N ALA A 40 6.58 5.58 -0.57
CA ALA A 40 7.81 5.20 0.12
C ALA A 40 7.67 3.83 0.81
N THR A 41 6.54 3.60 1.49
CA THR A 41 6.26 2.33 2.16
C THR A 41 6.14 1.17 1.17
N ILE A 42 5.45 1.38 0.03
CA ILE A 42 5.31 0.36 -1.03
C ILE A 42 6.67 -0.03 -1.58
N GLU A 43 7.49 0.96 -1.93
CA GLU A 43 8.82 0.72 -2.50
C GLU A 43 9.68 -0.11 -1.56
N LEU A 44 9.73 0.27 -0.28
CA LEU A 44 10.51 -0.44 0.74
C LEU A 44 10.01 -1.88 0.94
N THR A 45 8.71 -2.03 1.18
CA THR A 45 8.10 -3.35 1.46
C THR A 45 8.23 -4.30 0.27
N LEU A 46 8.08 -3.81 -0.96
CA LEU A 46 8.34 -4.60 -2.17
C LEU A 46 9.82 -4.98 -2.27
N ARG A 47 10.75 -4.04 -2.04
CA ARG A 47 12.18 -4.33 -2.14
C ARG A 47 12.60 -5.42 -1.16
N GLU A 48 12.17 -5.32 0.09
CA GLU A 48 12.45 -6.32 1.13
C GLU A 48 11.78 -7.67 0.83
N HIS A 49 10.54 -7.64 0.36
CA HIS A 49 9.78 -8.84 0.02
C HIS A 49 10.40 -9.59 -1.16
N LEU A 50 10.74 -8.87 -2.22
CA LEU A 50 11.35 -9.43 -3.42
C LEU A 50 12.77 -9.91 -3.17
N ALA A 51 13.49 -9.31 -2.22
CA ALA A 51 14.79 -9.80 -1.75
C ALA A 51 14.69 -11.06 -0.87
N GLY A 52 13.48 -11.50 -0.51
CA GLY A 52 13.28 -12.66 0.37
C GLY A 52 13.70 -12.41 1.84
N TYR A 53 13.86 -11.14 2.23
CA TYR A 53 14.30 -10.73 3.56
C TYR A 53 13.17 -10.92 4.59
N ARG A 54 12.00 -10.32 4.32
CA ARG A 54 10.81 -10.35 5.20
C ARG A 54 9.53 -10.52 4.39
N SER A 55 8.57 -11.29 4.89
CA SER A 55 7.31 -11.54 4.16
C SER A 55 6.28 -10.44 4.41
N HIS A 56 6.01 -9.61 3.39
CA HIS A 56 4.94 -8.62 3.38
C HIS A 56 3.72 -9.05 2.56
N SER A 57 3.55 -10.35 2.29
CA SER A 57 2.50 -10.88 1.39
C SER A 57 1.08 -10.41 1.76
N LEU A 58 0.75 -10.36 3.06
CA LEU A 58 -0.56 -9.91 3.55
C LEU A 58 -0.75 -8.41 3.31
N LEU A 59 0.25 -7.60 3.64
CA LEU A 59 0.23 -6.15 3.44
C LEU A 59 0.09 -5.80 1.95
N ILE A 60 0.89 -6.42 1.09
CA ILE A 60 0.86 -6.19 -0.36
C ILE A 60 -0.50 -6.59 -0.95
N ALA A 61 -1.07 -7.72 -0.53
CA ALA A 61 -2.39 -8.16 -0.98
C ALA A 61 -3.52 -7.22 -0.52
N ALA A 62 -3.49 -6.79 0.74
CA ALA A 62 -4.47 -5.83 1.27
C ALA A 62 -4.39 -4.50 0.52
N LEU A 63 -3.18 -4.03 0.25
CA LEU A 63 -2.96 -2.81 -0.50
C LEU A 63 -3.42 -2.90 -1.96
N ALA A 64 -3.13 -4.02 -2.63
CA ALA A 64 -3.62 -4.27 -3.99
C ALA A 64 -5.16 -4.29 -4.03
N ALA A 65 -5.79 -4.94 -3.05
CA ALA A 65 -7.24 -4.95 -2.91
C ALA A 65 -7.80 -3.53 -2.71
N ALA A 66 -7.21 -2.73 -1.82
CA ALA A 66 -7.61 -1.35 -1.59
C ALA A 66 -7.40 -0.47 -2.84
N ALA A 67 -6.28 -0.63 -3.53
CA ALA A 67 -5.94 0.12 -4.74
C ALA A 67 -6.91 -0.13 -5.90
N VAL A 68 -7.56 -1.29 -5.95
CA VAL A 68 -8.61 -1.59 -6.93
C VAL A 68 -10.00 -1.19 -6.41
N ALA A 69 -10.32 -1.54 -5.17
CA ALA A 69 -11.66 -1.35 -4.62
C ALA A 69 -12.00 0.12 -4.37
N ALA A 70 -11.04 0.95 -3.93
CA ALA A 70 -11.29 2.36 -3.63
C ALA A 70 -11.66 3.18 -4.88
N PRO A 71 -10.94 3.09 -6.03
CA PRO A 71 -11.36 3.74 -7.26
C PRO A 71 -12.71 3.23 -7.77
N VAL A 72 -12.98 1.92 -7.70
CA VAL A 72 -14.28 1.37 -8.11
C VAL A 72 -15.41 1.95 -7.26
N ALA A 73 -15.24 2.01 -5.95
CA ALA A 73 -16.22 2.60 -5.04
C ALA A 73 -16.45 4.09 -5.33
N ALA A 74 -15.39 4.85 -5.63
CA ALA A 74 -15.48 6.29 -5.88
C ALA A 74 -16.06 6.64 -7.27
N LEU A 75 -15.68 5.90 -8.31
CA LEU A 75 -15.97 6.25 -9.70
C LEU A 75 -17.23 5.56 -10.24
N VAL A 76 -17.44 4.29 -9.91
CA VAL A 76 -18.56 3.48 -10.41
C VAL A 76 -19.73 3.48 -9.43
N GLN A 77 -19.45 3.70 -8.14
CA GLN A 77 -20.43 3.72 -7.04
C GLN A 77 -21.34 2.47 -6.98
N PRO A 78 -20.82 1.24 -7.12
CA PRO A 78 -21.64 0.04 -7.03
C PRO A 78 -22.07 -0.23 -5.57
N SER A 79 -22.89 -1.25 -5.36
CA SER A 79 -23.29 -1.65 -4.01
C SER A 79 -22.08 -2.07 -3.17
N LYS A 80 -22.16 -1.88 -1.84
CA LYS A 80 -21.07 -2.25 -0.90
C LYS A 80 -20.65 -3.72 -1.01
N ILE A 81 -21.60 -4.60 -1.32
CA ILE A 81 -21.36 -6.04 -1.52
C ILE A 81 -20.46 -6.26 -2.73
N ILE A 82 -20.68 -5.55 -3.84
CA ILE A 82 -19.85 -5.65 -5.05
C ILE A 82 -18.43 -5.15 -4.77
N VAL A 83 -18.27 -4.02 -4.08
CA VAL A 83 -16.94 -3.49 -3.71
C VAL A 83 -16.20 -4.50 -2.84
N LEU A 84 -16.88 -5.09 -1.84
CA LEU A 84 -16.29 -6.09 -0.96
C LEU A 84 -15.91 -7.37 -1.72
N ALA A 85 -16.76 -7.82 -2.64
CA ALA A 85 -16.48 -8.98 -3.49
C ALA A 85 -15.25 -8.75 -4.38
N ILE A 86 -15.11 -7.56 -4.98
CA ILE A 86 -13.93 -7.18 -5.76
C ILE A 86 -12.68 -7.17 -4.88
N ALA A 87 -12.75 -6.52 -3.71
CA ALA A 87 -11.63 -6.48 -2.77
C ALA A 87 -11.20 -7.89 -2.34
N ALA A 88 -12.16 -8.75 -1.98
CA ALA A 88 -11.91 -10.13 -1.59
C ALA A 88 -11.31 -10.95 -2.74
N ALA A 89 -11.80 -10.78 -3.97
CA ALA A 89 -11.27 -11.46 -5.15
C ALA A 89 -9.82 -11.05 -5.43
N VAL A 90 -9.53 -9.73 -5.44
CA VAL A 90 -8.16 -9.23 -5.62
C VAL A 90 -7.23 -9.75 -4.52
N PHE A 91 -7.67 -9.69 -3.26
CA PHE A 91 -6.89 -10.19 -2.14
C PHE A 91 -6.60 -11.70 -2.28
N ALA A 92 -7.63 -12.50 -2.59
CA ALA A 92 -7.53 -13.94 -2.73
C ALA A 92 -6.62 -14.37 -3.89
N LEU A 93 -6.46 -13.53 -4.91
CA LEU A 93 -5.52 -13.77 -6.01
C LEU A 93 -4.09 -13.31 -5.66
N VAL A 94 -3.93 -12.11 -5.12
CA VAL A 94 -2.61 -11.51 -4.88
C VAL A 94 -1.89 -12.17 -3.71
N PHE A 95 -2.60 -12.51 -2.64
CA PHE A 95 -1.99 -13.10 -1.44
C PHE A 95 -1.22 -14.41 -1.72
N PRO A 96 -1.82 -15.45 -2.34
CA PRO A 96 -1.09 -16.68 -2.64
C PRO A 96 0.01 -16.45 -3.68
N ALA A 97 -0.18 -15.53 -4.64
CA ALA A 97 0.84 -15.19 -5.62
C ALA A 97 2.09 -14.58 -4.96
N MET A 98 1.90 -13.61 -4.05
CA MET A 98 3.00 -13.01 -3.30
C MET A 98 3.66 -14.00 -2.34
N ARG A 99 2.89 -14.86 -1.68
CA ARG A 99 3.45 -15.91 -0.82
C ARG A 99 4.28 -16.92 -1.62
N ALA A 100 3.82 -17.32 -2.81
CA ALA A 100 4.59 -18.20 -3.70
C ALA A 100 5.87 -17.51 -4.21
N LEU A 101 5.81 -16.22 -4.53
CA LEU A 101 6.97 -15.43 -4.94
C LEU A 101 8.01 -15.34 -3.81
N PHE A 102 7.58 -15.04 -2.59
CA PHE A 102 8.46 -14.98 -1.43
C PHE A 102 9.19 -16.30 -1.21
N ARG A 103 8.47 -17.42 -1.21
CA ARG A 103 9.07 -18.76 -1.04
C ARG A 103 10.17 -19.06 -2.07
N ARG A 104 9.96 -18.63 -3.32
CA ARG A 104 10.97 -18.77 -4.39
C ARG A 104 12.21 -17.91 -4.13
N ARG A 105 12.06 -16.75 -3.51
CA ARG A 105 13.14 -15.78 -3.24
C ARG A 105 13.87 -16.04 -1.92
N SER A 106 13.20 -16.62 -0.93
CA SER A 106 13.71 -16.83 0.43
C SER A 106 14.45 -18.16 0.63
N GLY A 107 14.60 -18.96 -0.43
CA GLY A 107 15.19 -20.32 -0.34
C GLY A 107 14.22 -21.35 0.22
N GLY A 108 12.91 -21.17 0.08
CA GLY A 108 11.87 -22.11 0.52
C GLY A 108 11.20 -21.74 1.85
N ALA A 109 11.57 -20.62 2.48
CA ALA A 109 10.92 -20.16 3.70
C ALA A 109 9.54 -19.55 3.40
N ASP A 110 8.52 -20.00 4.13
CA ASP A 110 7.14 -19.50 4.02
C ASP A 110 6.92 -18.15 4.71
N TRP A 111 7.73 -17.85 5.74
CA TRP A 111 7.65 -16.62 6.53
C TRP A 111 9.01 -16.30 7.17
N ARG A 112 9.35 -15.01 7.24
CA ARG A 112 10.47 -14.46 8.03
C ARG A 112 10.00 -13.14 8.64
N ALA A 113 10.24 -12.97 9.93
CA ALA A 113 9.88 -11.79 10.72
C ALA A 113 11.05 -10.81 10.80
#